data_AF-A0A9W6XH20-F1
#
_entry.id   AF-A0A9W6XH20-F1
#
_cell.length_a   1.000
_cell.length_b   1.000
_cell.length_c   1.000
_cell.angle_alpha   90.00
_cell.angle_beta   90.00
_cell.angle_gamma   90.00
#
_symmetry.space_group_name_H-M   'P 1'
#
loop_
_entity.id
_entity.type
_entity.pdbx_description
1 polymer ?
#
loop_
_entity_poly.entity_id
_entity_poly.type
_entity_poly.pdbx_seq_one_letter_code
_entity_poly.pdbx_strand_id
1 'polypeptide(L)'
;MNSADINTVPGAERYAGVEATPGQPSSPDATSSVPGPDANPTAPTASAPSAPPVPDMAQILANLVNMFTLQQQTMAASQQQMHAFMAQQARFQHEMFEMQARANCQKQKANPPKFNGRADEDLELWLFQIEEHFAAYSVEQNSNDSRFVDMVVPFLGSDVLSRYREFKFAMGENPRP
;
A
#
# COMPACT_ATOMS: atom_id res chain seq x y z
N MET A 1 36.04 18.94 26.63
CA MET A 1 35.01 19.29 27.64
C MET A 1 33.83 19.93 26.90
N ASN A 2 32.57 19.60 27.12
CA ASN A 2 31.97 18.64 28.06
C ASN A 2 30.79 17.90 27.43
N SER A 3 30.50 16.70 27.94
CA SER A 3 29.33 15.88 27.62
C SER A 3 28.14 16.22 28.52
N ALA A 4 26.93 16.13 27.95
CA ALA A 4 25.64 15.82 28.58
C ALA A 4 24.69 15.56 27.39
N ASP A 5 24.11 14.39 27.13
CA ASP A 5 23.53 13.37 28.01
C ASP A 5 22.36 13.92 28.85
N ILE A 6 21.15 13.74 28.32
CA ILE A 6 19.87 13.75 29.04
C ILE A 6 18.91 12.78 28.35
N ASN A 7 19.12 11.50 28.59
CA ASN A 7 18.08 10.48 28.42
C ASN A 7 17.20 10.50 29.69
N THR A 8 15.98 11.04 29.61
CA THR A 8 15.08 11.09 30.78
C THR A 8 13.62 10.83 30.38
N VAL A 9 13.22 9.57 30.54
CA VAL A 9 11.82 9.14 30.59
C VAL A 9 11.31 9.31 32.03
N PRO A 10 10.18 9.99 32.28
CA PRO A 10 9.47 9.88 33.54
C PRO A 10 8.45 8.74 33.49
N GLY A 11 8.78 7.64 34.16
CA GLY A 11 7.76 6.78 34.80
C GLY A 11 7.43 7.32 36.20
N ALA A 12 6.59 6.68 37.03
CA ALA A 12 5.54 5.68 36.75
C ALA A 12 4.88 5.28 38.10
N GLU A 13 3.70 5.79 38.43
CA GLU A 13 2.87 5.29 39.54
C GLU A 13 1.39 5.20 39.05
N ARG A 14 0.74 4.04 38.93
CA ARG A 14 0.33 3.03 39.95
C ARG A 14 -0.77 3.60 40.87
N TYR A 15 -1.93 2.98 41.13
CA TYR A 15 -2.54 1.68 40.75
C TYR A 15 -4.00 1.96 40.28
N ALA A 16 -4.90 1.04 39.91
CA ALA A 16 -5.00 -0.44 39.89
C ALA A 16 -5.97 -0.82 38.72
N GLY A 17 -6.37 -2.07 38.42
CA GLY A 17 -6.02 -3.39 38.94
C GLY A 17 -7.15 -4.40 38.64
N VAL A 18 -6.90 -5.39 37.77
CA VAL A 18 -7.58 -6.70 37.75
C VAL A 18 -6.64 -7.70 37.08
N GLU A 19 -6.32 -8.73 37.86
CA GLU A 19 -5.44 -9.86 37.57
C GLU A 19 -6.28 -11.07 37.17
N ALA A 20 -5.93 -11.80 36.09
CA ALA A 20 -6.31 -13.21 35.87
C ALA A 20 -5.72 -13.81 34.57
N THR A 21 -4.53 -14.40 34.68
CA THR A 21 -4.20 -15.68 34.01
C THR A 21 -3.93 -16.67 35.14
N PRO A 22 -4.45 -17.90 35.13
CA PRO A 22 -3.79 -18.97 34.36
C PRO A 22 -4.75 -20.05 33.79
N GLY A 23 -4.24 -20.98 32.97
CA GLY A 23 -5.06 -22.03 32.35
C GLY A 23 -4.29 -23.18 31.70
N GLN A 24 -3.21 -23.64 32.33
CA GLN A 24 -2.47 -24.85 31.92
C GLN A 24 -3.15 -26.11 32.50
N PRO A 25 -3.41 -27.15 31.70
CA PRO A 25 -3.60 -28.51 32.21
C PRO A 25 -2.32 -29.33 31.97
N SER A 26 -1.54 -29.51 33.03
CA SER A 26 -0.55 -30.60 33.10
C SER A 26 -1.25 -31.93 33.35
N SER A 27 -0.67 -33.02 32.87
CA SER A 27 -1.10 -34.39 33.19
C SER A 27 -1.06 -34.68 34.70
N PRO A 28 -1.93 -35.56 35.20
CA PRO A 28 -1.62 -36.41 36.34
C PRO A 28 -1.16 -37.82 35.88
N ASP A 29 -0.05 -38.26 36.45
CA ASP A 29 0.38 -39.66 36.52
C ASP A 29 -0.31 -40.36 37.70
N ALA A 30 -0.64 -41.67 37.60
CA ALA A 30 -0.64 -42.62 38.73
C ALA A 30 -1.07 -44.07 38.35
N THR A 31 -0.09 -44.97 38.28
CA THR A 31 0.02 -46.21 39.11
C THR A 31 -1.16 -47.21 39.26
N SER A 32 -1.00 -48.38 38.59
CA SER A 32 -1.16 -49.79 39.05
C SER A 32 -2.41 -50.40 39.77
N SER A 33 -2.67 -51.67 39.41
CA SER A 33 -3.18 -52.83 40.24
C SER A 33 -4.64 -53.33 40.10
N VAL A 34 -4.87 -54.32 39.20
CA VAL A 34 -5.22 -55.77 39.44
C VAL A 34 -5.88 -56.16 40.80
N PRO A 35 -6.78 -57.19 40.95
CA PRO A 35 -7.38 -58.21 40.03
C PRO A 35 -8.92 -58.41 40.12
N GLY A 36 -9.50 -59.32 39.30
CA GLY A 36 -10.62 -60.18 39.77
C GLY A 36 -11.78 -60.46 38.81
N PRO A 37 -12.52 -61.58 38.97
CA PRO A 37 -12.78 -62.51 37.86
C PRO A 37 -14.27 -62.75 37.49
N ASP A 38 -14.57 -63.27 36.29
CA ASP A 38 -15.30 -64.56 36.11
C ASP A 38 -15.44 -65.09 34.64
N ALA A 39 -15.65 -66.40 34.53
CA ALA A 39 -16.13 -67.27 33.44
C ALA A 39 -16.18 -66.85 31.92
N ASN A 40 -15.23 -67.34 31.12
CA ASN A 40 -15.32 -68.45 30.10
C ASN A 40 -16.63 -68.69 29.28
N PRO A 41 -16.61 -69.34 28.08
CA PRO A 41 -15.68 -69.31 26.93
C PRO A 41 -16.36 -68.95 25.58
N THR A 42 -15.60 -68.44 24.59
CA THR A 42 -15.77 -68.86 23.18
C THR A 42 -14.47 -68.69 22.42
N ALA A 43 -13.96 -69.75 21.78
CA ALA A 43 -12.85 -69.65 20.84
C ALA A 43 -13.30 -68.98 19.54
N PRO A 44 -12.38 -68.34 18.80
CA PRO A 44 -11.90 -69.06 17.62
C PRO A 44 -10.39 -68.97 17.38
N THR A 45 -9.87 -70.08 16.86
CA THR A 45 -8.82 -70.19 15.82
C THR A 45 -7.62 -69.24 15.90
N ALA A 46 -6.49 -69.78 16.37
CA ALA A 46 -5.18 -69.16 16.18
C ALA A 46 -4.91 -68.93 14.68
N SER A 47 -4.79 -67.66 14.29
CA SER A 47 -4.22 -67.29 13.00
C SER A 47 -2.70 -67.38 13.08
N ALA A 48 -2.08 -68.06 12.10
CA ALA A 48 -0.64 -68.23 12.04
C ALA A 48 0.09 -66.86 11.98
N PRO A 49 1.32 -66.75 12.51
CA PRO A 49 2.09 -65.51 12.43
C PRO A 49 2.40 -65.20 10.96
N SER A 50 1.77 -64.16 10.42
CA SER A 50 2.18 -63.59 9.13
C SER A 50 3.58 -63.01 9.28
N ALA A 51 4.51 -63.45 8.43
CA ALA A 51 5.87 -62.92 8.39
C ALA A 51 5.85 -61.39 8.13
N PRO A 52 6.81 -60.63 8.66
CA PRO A 52 6.89 -59.20 8.38
C PRO A 52 7.08 -58.99 6.86
N PRO A 53 6.40 -58.00 6.25
CA PRO A 53 6.57 -57.72 4.85
C PRO A 53 8.00 -57.24 4.61
N VAL A 54 8.77 -58.01 3.82
CA VAL A 54 10.02 -57.51 3.25
C VAL A 54 9.69 -56.30 2.35
N PRO A 55 10.38 -55.16 2.50
CA PRO A 55 10.10 -53.98 1.70
C PRO A 55 10.38 -54.28 0.22
N ASP A 56 9.32 -54.25 -0.59
CA ASP A 56 9.40 -54.49 -2.02
C ASP A 56 10.19 -53.35 -2.69
N MET A 57 11.12 -53.69 -3.59
CA MET A 57 11.90 -52.69 -4.31
C MET A 57 11.02 -51.78 -5.17
N ALA A 58 9.85 -52.26 -5.61
CA ALA A 58 8.86 -51.41 -6.27
C ALA A 58 8.27 -50.33 -5.32
N GLN A 59 8.07 -50.64 -4.04
CA GLN A 59 7.63 -49.64 -3.04
C GLN A 59 8.73 -48.60 -2.76
N ILE A 60 10.00 -49.01 -2.71
CA ILE A 60 11.12 -48.09 -2.52
C ILE A 60 11.20 -47.09 -3.70
N LEU A 61 11.08 -47.58 -4.93
CA LEU A 61 11.05 -46.74 -6.14
C LEU A 61 9.83 -45.81 -6.18
N ALA A 62 8.64 -46.32 -5.85
CA ALA A 62 7.43 -45.51 -5.77
C ALA A 62 7.55 -44.38 -4.73
N ASN A 63 8.14 -44.67 -3.57
CA ASN A 63 8.34 -43.67 -2.51
C ASN A 63 9.38 -42.61 -2.91
N LEU A 64 10.42 -42.98 -3.67
CA LEU A 64 11.41 -42.04 -4.22
C LEU A 64 10.79 -41.08 -5.25
N VAL A 65 9.97 -41.61 -6.16
CA VAL A 65 9.21 -40.80 -7.13
C VAL A 65 8.27 -39.85 -6.39
N ASN A 66 7.54 -40.34 -5.40
CA ASN A 66 6.60 -39.53 -4.62
C ASN A 66 7.30 -38.38 -3.87
N MET A 67 8.49 -38.61 -3.29
CA MET A 67 9.29 -37.54 -2.68
C MET A 67 9.75 -36.51 -3.72
N PHE A 68 10.20 -36.95 -4.89
CA PHE A 68 10.59 -36.03 -5.97
C PHE A 68 9.42 -35.17 -6.47
N THR A 69 8.24 -35.78 -6.66
CA THR A 69 7.01 -35.06 -7.02
C THR A 69 6.62 -34.05 -5.95
N LEU A 70 6.66 -34.41 -4.67
CA LEU A 70 6.34 -33.52 -3.56
C LEU A 70 7.33 -32.34 -3.45
N GLN A 71 8.63 -32.58 -3.64
CA GLN A 71 9.66 -31.55 -3.67
C GLN A 71 9.43 -30.57 -4.84
N GLN A 72 9.17 -31.11 -6.04
CA GLN A 72 8.90 -30.30 -7.24
C GLN A 72 7.62 -29.48 -7.07
N GLN A 73 6.56 -30.06 -6.52
CA GLN A 73 5.30 -29.37 -6.22
C GLN A 73 5.50 -28.23 -5.20
N THR A 74 6.28 -28.46 -4.13
CA THR A 74 6.60 -27.44 -3.12
C THR A 74 7.37 -26.27 -3.72
N MET A 75 8.33 -26.54 -4.61
CA MET A 75 9.12 -25.51 -5.30
C MET A 75 8.25 -24.69 -6.27
N ALA A 76 7.36 -25.34 -7.02
CA ALA A 76 6.40 -24.67 -7.90
C ALA A 76 5.39 -23.80 -7.11
N ALA A 77 4.87 -24.29 -5.99
CA ALA A 77 3.95 -23.55 -5.13
C ALA A 77 4.61 -22.30 -4.52
N SER A 78 5.85 -22.42 -4.06
CA SER A 78 6.65 -21.30 -3.55
C SER A 78 6.87 -20.21 -4.61
N GLN A 79 7.18 -20.60 -5.86
CA GLN A 79 7.33 -19.66 -6.96
C GLN A 79 6.01 -18.93 -7.27
N GLN A 80 4.88 -19.65 -7.27
CA GLN A 80 3.55 -19.04 -7.45
C GLN A 80 3.20 -18.05 -6.33
N GLN A 81 3.49 -18.39 -5.07
CA GLN A 81 3.26 -17.51 -3.92
C GLN A 81 4.08 -16.21 -4.04
N MET A 82 5.37 -16.32 -4.39
CA MET A 82 6.24 -15.16 -4.59
C MET A 82 5.74 -14.28 -5.75
N HIS A 83 5.33 -14.87 -6.86
CA HIS A 83 4.81 -14.13 -8.01
C HIS A 83 3.48 -13.42 -7.69
N ALA A 84 2.57 -14.08 -6.97
CA ALA A 84 1.32 -13.49 -6.52
C ALA A 84 1.55 -12.28 -5.59
N PHE A 85 2.47 -12.41 -4.63
CA PHE A 85 2.87 -11.31 -3.74
C PHE A 85 3.45 -10.12 -4.53
N MET A 86 4.39 -10.38 -5.45
CA MET A 86 5.03 -9.34 -6.26
C MET A 86 4.02 -8.62 -7.16
N ALA A 87 3.08 -9.36 -7.76
CA ALA A 87 1.98 -8.79 -8.55
C ALA A 87 1.03 -7.93 -7.68
N GLN A 88 0.76 -8.34 -6.44
CA GLN A 88 -0.05 -7.56 -5.50
C GLN A 88 0.66 -6.26 -5.06
N GLN A 89 1.96 -6.32 -4.80
CA GLN A 89 2.78 -5.13 -4.49
C GLN A 89 2.79 -4.14 -5.66
N ALA A 90 2.97 -4.63 -6.89
CA ALA A 90 2.94 -3.80 -8.10
C ALA A 90 1.57 -3.14 -8.32
N ARG A 91 0.47 -3.87 -8.09
CA ARG A 91 -0.90 -3.32 -8.16
C ARG A 91 -1.11 -2.20 -7.15
N PHE A 92 -0.74 -2.39 -5.89
CA PHE A 92 -0.89 -1.37 -4.85
C PHE A 92 -0.09 -0.09 -5.18
N GLN A 93 1.15 -0.24 -5.68
CA GLN A 93 1.93 0.92 -6.12
C GLN A 93 1.28 1.64 -7.32
N HIS A 94 0.73 0.89 -8.27
CA HIS A 94 0.02 1.44 -9.42
C HIS A 94 -1.25 2.20 -9.00
N GLU A 95 -2.08 1.62 -8.13
CA GLU A 95 -3.29 2.26 -7.59
C GLU A 95 -2.96 3.53 -6.78
N MET A 96 -1.91 3.49 -5.96
CA MET A 96 -1.40 4.67 -5.23
C MET A 96 -0.96 5.80 -6.18
N PHE A 97 -0.15 5.47 -7.19
CA PHE A 97 0.32 6.45 -8.17
C PHE A 97 -0.84 7.00 -9.01
N GLU A 98 -1.75 6.13 -9.46
CA GLU A 98 -2.90 6.54 -10.27
C GLU A 98 -3.87 7.41 -9.45
N MET A 99 -4.09 7.10 -8.17
CA MET A 99 -4.89 7.93 -7.26
C MET A 99 -4.25 9.31 -7.06
N GLN A 100 -2.91 9.37 -6.89
CA GLN A 100 -2.19 10.64 -6.78
C GLN A 100 -2.25 11.44 -8.09
N ALA A 101 -2.07 10.80 -9.24
CA ALA A 101 -2.18 11.42 -10.55
C ALA A 101 -3.60 11.95 -10.81
N ARG A 102 -4.65 11.17 -10.49
CA ARG A 102 -6.05 11.59 -10.58
C ARG A 102 -6.33 12.79 -9.66
N ALA A 103 -5.80 12.82 -8.44
CA ALA A 103 -5.94 13.95 -7.54
C ALA A 103 -5.22 15.22 -8.03
N ASN A 104 -4.03 15.07 -8.62
CA ASN A 104 -3.30 16.18 -9.25
C ASN A 104 -4.06 16.71 -10.49
N CYS A 105 -4.52 15.83 -11.38
CA CYS A 105 -5.38 16.21 -12.51
C CYS A 105 -6.70 16.85 -12.09
N GLN A 106 -7.27 16.49 -10.93
CA GLN A 106 -8.45 17.18 -10.36
C GLN A 106 -8.13 18.59 -9.87
N LYS A 107 -6.95 18.81 -9.27
CA LYS A 107 -6.47 20.16 -8.94
C LYS A 107 -6.29 21.02 -10.19
N GLN A 108 -5.63 20.50 -11.23
CA GLN A 108 -5.48 21.20 -12.51
C GLN A 108 -6.83 21.50 -13.19
N LYS A 109 -7.83 20.62 -13.02
CA LYS A 109 -9.20 20.80 -13.54
C LYS A 109 -10.05 21.81 -12.77
N ALA A 110 -9.65 22.23 -11.57
CA ALA A 110 -10.30 23.36 -10.93
C ALA A 110 -9.95 24.63 -11.74
N ASN A 111 -10.96 25.43 -12.09
CA ASN A 111 -10.69 26.74 -12.67
C ASN A 111 -9.91 27.57 -11.64
N PRO A 112 -8.75 28.17 -11.99
CA PRO A 112 -8.00 29.01 -11.07
C PRO A 112 -8.86 30.21 -10.65
N PRO A 113 -8.62 30.77 -9.45
CA PRO A 113 -9.36 31.91 -8.96
C PRO A 113 -9.13 33.13 -9.85
N LYS A 114 -10.09 34.06 -9.83
CA LYS A 114 -9.88 35.36 -10.48
C LYS A 114 -9.01 36.26 -9.62
N PHE A 115 -8.11 37.00 -10.25
CA PHE A 115 -7.28 38.01 -9.57
C PHE A 115 -7.89 39.40 -9.72
N ASN A 116 -8.34 39.98 -8.60
CA ASN A 116 -8.99 41.29 -8.59
C ASN A 116 -7.99 42.44 -8.39
N GLY A 117 -6.72 42.15 -8.10
CA GLY A 117 -5.67 43.15 -7.93
C GLY A 117 -5.78 43.93 -6.62
N ARG A 118 -6.39 43.34 -5.58
CA ARG A 118 -6.46 43.95 -4.25
C ARG A 118 -5.14 43.75 -3.49
N ALA A 119 -4.88 44.61 -2.50
CA ALA A 119 -3.67 44.54 -1.68
C ALA A 119 -3.65 43.32 -0.72
N ASP A 120 -4.78 42.66 -0.49
CA ASP A 120 -4.89 41.39 0.25
C ASP A 120 -4.69 40.14 -0.62
N GLU A 121 -4.56 40.30 -1.95
CA GLU A 121 -4.35 39.18 -2.87
C GLU A 121 -2.87 38.97 -3.17
N ASP A 122 -2.41 37.74 -3.01
CA ASP A 122 -1.05 37.33 -3.36
C ASP A 122 -0.94 37.11 -4.87
N LEU A 123 -0.23 38.02 -5.55
CA LEU A 123 0.02 37.97 -6.99
C LEU A 123 0.89 36.77 -7.38
N GLU A 124 1.92 36.45 -6.61
CA GLU A 124 2.86 35.35 -6.91
C GLU A 124 2.13 34.01 -6.81
N LEU A 125 1.29 33.85 -5.78
CA LEU A 125 0.44 32.67 -5.62
C LEU A 125 -0.60 32.54 -6.74
N TRP A 126 -1.16 33.65 -7.22
CA TRP A 126 -2.08 33.62 -8.37
C TRP A 126 -1.38 33.26 -9.67
N LEU A 127 -0.20 33.84 -9.94
CA LEU A 127 0.62 33.52 -11.10
C LEU A 127 0.98 32.03 -11.12
N PHE A 128 1.44 31.48 -9.98
CA PHE A 128 1.72 30.05 -9.86
C PHE A 128 0.51 29.16 -10.20
N GLN A 129 -0.70 29.53 -9.74
CA GLN A 129 -1.93 28.77 -10.03
C GLN A 129 -2.36 28.87 -11.50
N ILE A 130 -2.14 30.02 -12.14
CA ILE A 130 -2.40 30.22 -13.57
C ILE A 130 -1.39 29.43 -14.41
N GLU A 131 -0.10 29.47 -14.06
CA GLU A 131 0.95 28.68 -14.70
C GLU A 131 0.69 27.17 -14.57
N GLU A 132 0.31 26.67 -13.38
CA GLU A 132 -0.06 25.26 -13.17
C GLU A 132 -1.27 24.87 -14.02
N HIS A 133 -2.33 25.70 -14.06
CA HIS A 133 -3.53 25.43 -14.84
C HIS A 133 -3.26 25.39 -16.36
N PHE A 134 -2.34 26.24 -16.85
CA PHE A 134 -2.00 26.31 -18.27
C PHE A 134 -0.73 25.55 -18.67
N ALA A 135 -0.14 24.74 -17.79
CA ALA A 135 1.13 24.04 -18.02
C ALA A 135 1.15 23.18 -19.31
N ALA A 136 0.00 22.66 -19.74
CA ALA A 136 -0.16 21.87 -20.97
C ALA A 136 -0.18 22.70 -22.28
N TYR A 137 -0.33 24.02 -22.20
CA TYR A 137 -0.51 24.92 -23.36
C TYR A 137 0.80 25.61 -23.77
N SER A 138 1.91 24.85 -23.79
CA SER A 138 3.25 25.39 -24.09
C SER A 138 3.33 25.98 -25.50
N VAL A 139 2.59 25.42 -26.46
CA VAL A 139 2.56 25.90 -27.86
C VAL A 139 1.98 27.31 -27.93
N GLU A 140 0.89 27.57 -27.22
CA GLU A 140 0.25 28.88 -27.12
C GLU A 140 1.14 29.85 -26.33
N GLN A 141 1.72 29.43 -25.19
CA GLN A 141 2.63 30.25 -24.39
C GLN A 141 3.86 30.72 -25.18
N ASN A 142 4.42 29.87 -26.03
CA ASN A 142 5.59 30.18 -26.86
C ASN A 142 5.21 30.82 -28.23
N SER A 143 3.93 31.07 -28.50
CA SER A 143 3.50 31.75 -29.74
C SER A 143 3.71 33.26 -29.67
N ASN A 144 4.07 33.87 -30.81
CA ASN A 144 4.24 35.33 -30.93
C ASN A 144 2.91 36.07 -31.17
N ASP A 145 1.79 35.51 -30.70
CA ASP A 145 0.44 36.05 -30.89
C ASP A 145 -0.30 36.18 -29.54
N SER A 146 -1.50 36.76 -29.55
CA SER A 146 -2.25 37.01 -28.31
C SER A 146 -3.03 35.81 -27.78
N ARG A 147 -3.03 34.63 -28.44
CA ARG A 147 -3.93 33.52 -28.09
C ARG A 147 -3.78 33.07 -26.63
N PHE A 148 -2.55 32.96 -26.13
CA PHE A 148 -2.33 32.64 -24.72
C PHE A 148 -2.86 33.73 -23.77
N VAL A 149 -2.64 35.00 -24.12
CA VAL A 149 -3.15 36.14 -23.33
C VAL A 149 -4.69 36.12 -23.31
N ASP A 150 -5.33 35.85 -24.45
CA ASP A 150 -6.78 35.74 -24.57
C ASP A 150 -7.36 34.58 -23.74
N MET A 151 -6.58 33.53 -23.49
CA MET A 151 -6.93 32.43 -22.58
C MET A 151 -6.80 32.79 -21.09
N VAL A 152 -5.85 33.66 -20.73
CA VAL A 152 -5.65 34.13 -19.34
C VAL A 152 -6.61 35.27 -18.97
N VAL A 153 -6.97 36.15 -19.91
CA VAL A 153 -7.86 37.31 -19.70
C VAL A 153 -9.17 37.01 -18.93
N PRO A 154 -9.89 35.89 -19.17
CA PRO A 154 -11.08 35.51 -18.39
C PRO A 154 -10.86 35.38 -16.87
N PHE A 155 -9.62 35.13 -16.43
CA PHE A 155 -9.22 34.99 -15.03
C PHE A 155 -8.82 36.32 -14.38
N LEU A 156 -8.86 37.43 -15.12
CA LEU A 156 -8.73 38.76 -14.54
C LEU A 156 -10.07 39.21 -13.93
N GLY A 157 -9.99 39.80 -12.73
CA GLY A 157 -11.08 40.53 -12.10
C GLY A 157 -11.38 41.85 -12.79
N SER A 158 -12.55 42.43 -12.52
CA SER A 158 -13.08 43.60 -13.25
C SER A 158 -12.15 44.82 -13.26
N ASP A 159 -11.45 45.08 -12.15
CA ASP A 159 -10.55 46.22 -12.02
C ASP A 159 -9.26 46.01 -12.83
N VAL A 160 -8.64 44.83 -12.70
CA VAL A 160 -7.43 44.45 -13.46
C VAL A 160 -7.73 44.38 -14.96
N LEU A 161 -8.87 43.81 -15.35
CA LEU A 161 -9.32 43.76 -16.74
C LEU A 161 -9.57 45.16 -17.33
N SER A 162 -10.02 46.12 -16.53
CA SER A 162 -10.22 47.50 -16.99
C SER A 162 -8.88 48.20 -17.20
N ARG A 163 -7.93 48.07 -16.26
CA ARG A 163 -6.55 48.54 -16.44
C ARG A 163 -5.85 47.88 -17.64
N TYR A 164 -6.05 46.57 -17.85
CA TYR A 164 -5.52 45.85 -19.01
C TYR A 164 -6.07 46.43 -20.33
N ARG A 165 -7.38 46.70 -20.39
CA ARG A 165 -8.00 47.32 -21.58
C ARG A 165 -7.47 48.74 -21.81
N GLU A 166 -7.40 49.58 -20.78
CA GLU A 166 -6.80 50.92 -20.85
C GLU A 166 -5.35 50.86 -21.35
N PHE A 167 -4.54 49.94 -20.83
CA PHE A 167 -3.17 49.69 -21.30
C PHE A 167 -3.13 49.27 -22.78
N LYS A 168 -3.98 48.33 -23.20
CA LYS A 168 -4.07 47.90 -24.62
C LYS A 168 -4.51 49.05 -25.54
N PHE A 169 -5.44 49.90 -25.11
CA PHE A 169 -5.83 51.10 -25.85
C PHE A 169 -4.70 52.13 -25.93
N ALA A 170 -3.95 52.34 -24.84
CA ALA A 170 -2.80 53.26 -24.81
C ALA A 170 -1.61 52.78 -25.67
N MET A 171 -1.44 51.46 -25.82
CA MET A 171 -0.42 50.86 -26.69
C MET A 171 -0.77 50.93 -28.18
N GLY A 172 -2.07 50.99 -28.51
CA GLY A 172 -2.60 51.19 -29.87
C GLY A 172 -2.46 49.98 -30.82
N GLU A 173 -3.25 50.00 -31.90
CA GLU A 173 -3.06 49.09 -33.06
C GLU A 173 -1.86 49.52 -33.91
N ASN A 174 -0.65 49.60 -33.35
CA ASN A 174 0.62 49.61 -34.07
C ASN A 174 1.82 49.60 -33.09
N PRO A 175 2.61 48.51 -32.98
CA PRO A 175 3.95 48.63 -32.43
C PRO A 175 4.82 49.40 -33.44
N ARG A 176 5.48 50.48 -33.01
CA ARG A 176 6.59 51.02 -33.81
C ARG A 176 7.80 50.08 -33.69
N PRO A 177 8.54 49.84 -34.79
CA PRO A 177 9.79 49.09 -34.77
C PRO A 177 10.90 49.86 -34.04
#